data_AF-A0A645ALZ4-F1
#
_entry.id   AF-A0A645ALZ4-F1
#
_cell.length_a   1.000
_cell.length_b   1.000
_cell.length_c   1.000
_cell.angle_alpha   90.00
_cell.angle_beta   90.00
_cell.angle_gamma   90.00
#
_symmetry.space_group_name_H-M   'P 1'
#
loop_
_entity.id
_entity.type
_entity.pdbx_description
1 polymer ?
#
loop_
_entity_poly.entity_id
_entity_poly.type
_entity_poly.pdbx_seq_one_letter_code
_entity_poly.pdbx_strand_id
1 'polypeptide(L)'
;MLVQQRFRFLTRTLPEATPNKNGDYMTKPEKEMWRINIENAAAAVAEKYGNDVVESVLRRYDAHGLHDLSPSYYSEVFGDLELIANDN
;
A
#
# COMPACT_ATOMS: atom_id res chain seq x y z
N MET A 1 -18.36 2.58 9.02
CA MET A 1 -17.66 3.31 10.11
C MET A 1 -16.89 2.41 11.10
N LEU A 2 -16.51 1.16 10.75
CA LEU A 2 -15.73 0.27 11.63
C LEU A 2 -14.32 -0.07 11.09
N VAL A 3 -14.07 0.03 9.78
CA VAL A 3 -12.76 -0.26 9.17
C VAL A 3 -11.73 0.85 9.45
N GLN A 4 -12.16 2.12 9.41
CA GLN A 4 -11.29 3.29 9.64
C GLN A 4 -10.81 3.46 11.09
N GLN A 5 -11.43 2.80 12.08
CA GLN A 5 -11.02 2.96 13.48
C GLN A 5 -9.86 2.02 13.88
N ARG A 6 -9.60 0.95 13.12
CA ARG A 6 -8.43 0.09 13.37
C ARG A 6 -7.14 0.66 12.79
N PHE A 7 -7.22 1.42 11.69
CA PHE A 7 -6.07 2.05 11.04
C PHE A 7 -5.41 3.14 11.91
N ARG A 8 -6.20 3.88 12.70
CA ARG A 8 -5.66 4.95 13.58
C ARG A 8 -4.86 4.41 14.78
N PHE A 9 -4.98 3.13 15.11
CA PHE A 9 -4.24 2.53 16.23
C PHE A 9 -2.83 2.07 15.84
N LEU A 10 -2.57 1.78 14.56
CA LEU A 10 -1.26 1.29 14.10
C LEU A 10 -0.25 2.40 13.79
N THR A 11 -0.69 3.65 13.61
CA THR A 11 0.19 4.80 13.38
C THR A 11 0.75 5.42 14.67
N ARG A 12 0.32 4.97 15.85
CA ARG A 12 0.72 5.58 17.14
C ARG A 12 2.01 5.04 17.74
N THR A 13 2.65 4.04 17.12
CA THR A 13 3.95 3.51 17.57
C THR A 13 4.88 3.28 16.38
N LEU A 14 5.20 4.33 15.64
CA LEU A 14 6.38 4.32 14.78
C LEU A 14 7.58 4.63 15.69
N PRO A 15 8.56 3.73 15.86
CA PRO A 15 9.88 4.17 16.32
C PRO A 15 10.41 5.14 15.26
N GLU A 16 10.92 6.30 15.70
CA GLU A 16 11.55 7.28 14.80
C GLU A 16 12.63 6.57 13.98
N ALA A 17 12.38 6.39 12.69
CA ALA A 17 13.33 5.80 11.77
C ALA A 17 14.50 6.78 11.61
N THR A 18 15.69 6.36 12.05
CA THR A 18 16.91 7.11 11.86
C THR A 18 17.38 6.97 10.40
N PRO A 19 17.81 8.06 9.73
CA PRO A 19 18.15 7.98 8.31
C PRO A 19 19.51 7.31 8.13
N ASN A 20 19.51 6.17 7.44
CA ASN A 20 20.72 5.48 7.01
C ASN A 20 21.28 6.21 5.78
N LYS A 21 22.52 6.68 5.90
CA LYS A 21 23.30 7.24 4.80
C LYS A 21 23.96 6.07 4.09
N ASN A 22 23.53 5.79 2.85
CA ASN A 22 24.27 5.23 1.70
C ASN A 22 23.31 4.46 0.78
N GLY A 23 22.79 5.08 -0.29
CA GLY A 23 22.04 4.38 -1.36
C GLY A 23 20.80 3.63 -0.87
N ASP A 24 19.69 4.37 -0.74
CA ASP A 24 18.48 4.03 0.00
C ASP A 24 17.75 2.77 -0.54
N TYR A 25 18.03 1.61 0.05
CA TYR A 25 17.26 0.38 -0.14
C TYR A 25 16.38 0.14 1.09
N MET A 26 15.07 0.08 0.87
CA MET A 26 14.06 -0.22 1.88
C MET A 26 14.40 -1.49 2.69
N THR A 27 14.27 -1.44 4.01
CA THR A 27 14.55 -2.59 4.88
C THR A 27 13.47 -3.68 4.75
N LYS A 28 13.78 -4.92 5.15
CA LYS A 28 12.80 -6.02 5.11
C LYS A 28 11.52 -5.72 5.92
N PRO A 29 11.58 -5.17 7.15
CA PRO A 29 10.38 -4.82 7.91
C PRO A 29 9.55 -3.73 7.24
N GLU A 30 10.19 -2.68 6.72
CA GLU A 30 9.49 -1.61 5.99
C GLU A 30 8.79 -2.16 4.74
N LYS A 31 9.46 -3.03 3.99
CA LYS A 31 8.89 -3.69 2.81
C LYS A 31 7.63 -4.49 3.15
N GLU A 32 7.63 -5.18 4.29
CA GLU A 32 6.46 -5.93 4.76
C GLU A 32 5.31 -5.00 5.18
N MET A 33 5.64 -3.91 5.88
CA MET A 33 4.65 -2.91 6.28
C MET A 33 3.93 -2.31 5.07
N TRP A 34 4.68 -1.98 4.02
CA TRP A 34 4.13 -1.48 2.77
C TRP A 34 3.22 -2.49 2.08
N ARG A 35 3.62 -3.77 2.04
CA ARG A 35 2.75 -4.82 1.48
C ARG A 35 1.42 -4.89 2.19
N ILE A 36 1.42 -4.93 3.52
CA ILE A 36 0.20 -4.97 4.33
C ILE A 36 -0.71 -3.76 4.03
N ASN A 37 -0.13 -2.55 3.92
CA ASN A 37 -0.91 -1.35 3.59
C ASN A 37 -1.54 -1.44 2.20
N ILE A 38 -0.78 -1.91 1.19
CA ILE A 38 -1.26 -2.08 -0.18
C ILE A 38 -2.33 -3.18 -0.26
N GLU A 39 -2.15 -4.31 0.44
CA GLU A 39 -3.17 -5.38 0.50
C GLU A 39 -4.49 -4.88 1.07
N ASN A 40 -4.43 -4.09 2.15
CA ASN A 40 -5.63 -3.51 2.76
C ASN A 40 -6.33 -2.52 1.83
N ALA A 41 -5.59 -1.64 1.16
CA ALA A 41 -6.16 -0.68 0.22
C ALA A 41 -6.76 -1.39 -1.01
N ALA A 42 -6.05 -2.39 -1.54
CA ALA A 42 -6.53 -3.23 -2.64
C ALA A 42 -7.83 -3.96 -2.26
N ALA A 43 -7.91 -4.53 -1.04
CA ALA A 43 -9.12 -5.17 -0.56
C ALA A 43 -10.30 -4.19 -0.49
N ALA A 44 -10.07 -2.95 -0.03
CA ALA A 44 -11.11 -1.92 0.02
C ALA A 44 -11.60 -1.51 -1.39
N VAL A 45 -10.68 -1.35 -2.36
CA VAL A 45 -11.04 -1.08 -3.76
C VAL A 45 -11.81 -2.26 -4.36
N ALA A 46 -11.33 -3.49 -4.15
CA ALA A 46 -11.97 -4.70 -4.65
C ALA A 46 -13.39 -4.89 -4.11
N GLU A 47 -13.61 -4.60 -2.82
CA GLU A 47 -14.93 -4.67 -2.18
C GLU A 47 -15.93 -3.70 -2.83
N LYS A 48 -15.47 -2.50 -3.22
CA LYS A 48 -16.34 -1.43 -3.74
C LYS A 48 -16.50 -1.44 -5.26
N TYR A 49 -15.44 -1.76 -5.99
CA TYR A 49 -15.37 -1.61 -7.45
C TYR A 49 -14.99 -2.89 -8.19
N GLY A 50 -14.64 -3.97 -7.48
CA GLY A 50 -14.24 -5.25 -8.04
C GLY A 50 -12.73 -5.38 -8.27
N ASN A 51 -12.27 -6.63 -8.37
CA ASN A 51 -10.86 -6.98 -8.54
C ASN A 51 -10.26 -6.43 -9.84
N ASP A 52 -11.05 -6.34 -10.91
CA ASP A 52 -10.59 -5.82 -12.21
C ASP A 52 -10.01 -4.40 -12.09
N VAL A 53 -10.52 -3.59 -11.15
CA VAL A 53 -9.99 -2.24 -10.89
C VAL A 53 -8.64 -2.30 -10.18
N VAL A 54 -8.48 -3.18 -9.19
CA VAL A 54 -7.19 -3.42 -8.52
C VAL A 54 -6.14 -3.90 -9.51
N GLU A 55 -6.51 -4.86 -10.36
CA GLU A 55 -5.62 -5.38 -11.41
C GLU A 55 -5.21 -4.28 -12.39
N SER A 56 -6.16 -3.43 -12.81
CA SER A 56 -5.86 -2.28 -13.68
C SER A 56 -4.86 -1.31 -13.04
N VAL A 57 -4.98 -1.06 -11.73
CA VAL A 57 -4.00 -0.24 -10.98
C VAL A 57 -2.62 -0.88 -11.03
N LEU A 58 -2.49 -2.15 -10.65
CA LEU A 58 -1.20 -2.85 -10.60
C LEU A 58 -0.53 -2.93 -11.98
N ARG A 59 -1.32 -3.15 -13.03
CA ARG A 59 -0.80 -3.23 -14.41
C ARG A 59 -0.20 -1.92 -14.92
N ARG A 60 -0.57 -0.76 -14.36
CA ARG A 60 0.09 0.54 -14.68
C ARG A 60 1.54 0.60 -14.21
N TYR A 61 1.93 -0.28 -13.28
CA TYR A 61 3.26 -0.39 -12.71
C TYR A 61 3.97 -1.70 -13.10
N ASP A 62 3.56 -2.28 -14.24
CA ASP A 62 4.07 -3.55 -14.79
C ASP A 62 3.95 -4.75 -13.82
N ALA A 63 2.95 -4.72 -12.94
CA ALA A 63 2.67 -5.78 -11.98
C ALA A 63 1.35 -6.50 -12.29
N HIS A 64 1.35 -7.82 -12.16
CA HIS A 64 0.21 -8.72 -12.22
C HIS A 64 -0.36 -9.06 -10.84
N GLY A 65 0.32 -8.64 -9.76
CA GLY A 65 -0.08 -8.83 -8.38
C GLY A 65 0.75 -7.96 -7.43
N LEU A 66 0.67 -8.24 -6.13
CA LEU A 66 1.53 -7.54 -5.16
C LEU A 66 2.93 -8.17 -5.08
N HIS A 67 3.06 -9.46 -5.37
CA HIS A 67 4.32 -10.19 -5.25
C HIS A 67 5.36 -9.80 -6.31
N ASP A 68 4.92 -9.35 -7.49
CA ASP A 68 5.76 -8.88 -8.59
C ASP A 68 5.90 -7.36 -8.63
N LEU A 69 5.17 -6.63 -7.78
CA LEU A 69 5.30 -5.17 -7.66
C LEU A 69 6.70 -4.77 -7.15
N SER A 70 7.37 -3.89 -7.91
CA SER A 70 8.64 -3.31 -7.48
C SER A 70 8.44 -2.45 -6.22
N PRO A 71 9.31 -2.58 -5.20
CA PRO A 71 9.27 -1.73 -4.00
C PRO A 71 9.36 -0.23 -4.29
N SER A 72 9.96 0.16 -5.43
CA SER A 72 10.05 1.55 -5.87
C SER A 72 8.70 2.18 -6.18
N TYR A 73 7.64 1.39 -6.36
CA TYR A 73 6.29 1.85 -6.70
C TYR A 73 5.28 1.70 -5.55
N TYR A 74 5.73 1.25 -4.37
CA TYR A 74 4.83 0.98 -3.26
C TYR A 74 4.04 2.21 -2.80
N SER A 75 4.69 3.38 -2.74
CA SER A 75 4.02 4.62 -2.32
C SER A 75 2.98 5.07 -3.35
N GLU A 76 3.29 4.98 -4.64
CA GLU A 76 2.43 5.40 -5.74
C GLU A 76 1.22 4.47 -5.89
N VAL A 77 1.43 3.15 -5.85
CA VAL A 77 0.33 2.17 -5.88
C VAL A 77 -0.58 2.35 -4.68
N PHE A 78 -0.02 2.52 -3.48
CA PHE A 78 -0.83 2.76 -2.28
C PHE A 78 -1.67 4.04 -2.41
N GLY A 79 -1.06 5.14 -2.88
CA GLY A 79 -1.74 6.41 -3.10
C GLY A 79 -2.90 6.31 -4.10
N ASP A 80 -2.69 5.61 -5.21
CA ASP A 80 -3.73 5.37 -6.23
C ASP A 80 -4.90 4.54 -5.67
N LEU A 81 -4.59 3.46 -4.93
CA LEU A 81 -5.63 2.61 -4.33
C LEU A 81 -6.44 3.36 -3.27
N GLU A 82 -5.77 4.15 -2.41
CA GLU A 82 -6.45 5.00 -1.42
C GLU A 82 -7.33 6.05 -2.09
N LEU A 83 -6.84 6.69 -3.15
CA LEU A 83 -7.63 7.67 -3.90
C LEU A 83 -8.90 7.04 -4.46
N ILE A 84 -8.79 5.85 -5.08
CA ILE A 84 -9.94 5.13 -5.64
C ILE A 84 -10.89 4.67 -4.53
N ALA A 85 -10.39 4.08 -3.43
CA ALA A 85 -11.22 3.59 -2.34
C ALA A 85 -12.08 4.70 -1.72
N ASN A 86 -11.54 5.91 -1.65
CA ASN A 86 -12.18 7.09 -1.08
C ASN A 86 -12.92 7.97 -2.11
N ASP A 87 -12.87 7.65 -3.41
CA ASP A 87 -13.65 8.35 -4.43
C ASP A 87 -15.14 8.02 -4.23
N ASN A 88 -16.03 9.01 -4.19
CA ASN A 88 -17.42 8.83 -3.72
C ASN A 88 -18.42 8.65 -4.86
#